data_AF-A0A0F9LUC6-F1
#
_entry.id   AF-A0A0F9LUC6-F1
#
_cell.length_a   1.000
_cell.length_b   1.000
_cell.length_c   1.000
_cell.angle_alpha   90.00
_cell.angle_beta   90.00
_cell.angle_gamma   90.00
#
_symmetry.space_group_name_H-M   'P 1'
#
loop_
_entity.id
_entity.type
_entity.pdbx_description
1 polymer ?
#
loop_
_entity_poly.entity_id
_entity_poly.type
_entity_poly.pdbx_seq_one_letter_code
_entity_poly.pdbx_strand_id
1 'polypeptide(L)'
;MPIRPCNKDRYPDNWQEIVAGIRERSGDCCEGSPAYPDCRAPNGEPHPITESIVVLTVGHLDHMPENCDDDNLKHWCQRCHLTYDAKHHAQTAYMNRRKDKAVDWISDPAY
;
A
#
# COMPACT_ATOMS: atom_id res chain seq x y z
N MET A 1 -2.65 2.42 -1.08
CA MET A 1 -1.87 3.67 -1.29
C MET A 1 -1.74 3.96 -2.78
N PRO A 2 -1.67 5.22 -3.24
CA PRO A 2 -1.44 5.52 -4.66
C PRO A 2 -0.03 5.11 -5.10
N ILE A 3 0.08 4.56 -6.32
CA ILE A 3 1.38 4.20 -6.91
C ILE A 3 2.15 5.48 -7.22
N ARG A 4 3.40 5.55 -6.73
CA ARG A 4 4.30 6.67 -7.03
C ARG A 4 4.61 6.68 -8.53
N PRO A 5 4.66 7.83 -9.21
CA PRO A 5 4.96 7.90 -10.64
C PRO A 5 6.22 7.15 -11.07
N CYS A 6 7.29 7.21 -10.28
CA CYS A 6 8.56 6.52 -10.55
C CYS A 6 8.49 4.98 -10.45
N ASN A 7 7.42 4.44 -9.86
CA ASN A 7 7.25 3.00 -9.70
C ASN A 7 6.30 2.42 -10.73
N LYS A 8 5.69 3.23 -11.61
CA LYS A 8 4.69 2.77 -12.58
C LYS A 8 5.23 1.62 -13.45
N ASP A 9 6.48 1.72 -13.88
CA ASP A 9 7.12 0.71 -14.75
C ASP A 9 7.36 -0.64 -14.06
N ARG A 10 7.17 -0.73 -12.74
CA ARG A 10 7.26 -2.00 -11.98
C ARG A 10 5.98 -2.81 -12.03
N TYR A 11 4.89 -2.20 -12.49
CA TYR A 11 3.58 -2.83 -12.64
C TYR A 11 3.38 -3.25 -14.10
N PRO A 12 2.60 -4.30 -14.37
CA PRO A 12 2.29 -4.70 -15.74
C PRO A 12 1.39 -3.66 -16.42
N ASP A 13 1.45 -3.60 -17.76
CA ASP A 13 0.67 -2.65 -18.57
C ASP A 13 -0.85 -2.77 -18.34
N ASN A 14 -1.32 -3.99 -18.05
CA ASN A 14 -2.73 -4.28 -17.75
C ASN A 14 -3.13 -4.04 -16.28
N TRP A 15 -2.33 -3.29 -15.50
CA TRP A 15 -2.61 -3.02 -14.09
C TRP A 15 -4.04 -2.50 -13.83
N GLN A 16 -4.58 -1.66 -14.71
CA GLN A 16 -5.95 -1.15 -14.56
C GLN A 16 -7.01 -2.24 -14.67
N GLU A 17 -6.79 -3.25 -15.52
CA GLU A 17 -7.67 -4.41 -15.65
C GLU A 17 -7.62 -5.29 -14.40
N ILE A 18 -6.41 -5.51 -13.86
CA ILE A 18 -6.22 -6.23 -12.60
C ILE A 18 -6.98 -5.53 -11.47
N VAL A 19 -6.81 -4.20 -11.31
CA VAL A 19 -7.54 -3.43 -10.30
C VAL A 19 -9.06 -3.52 -10.48
N ALA A 20 -9.55 -3.50 -11.72
CA ALA A 20 -10.98 -3.67 -12.00
C ALA A 20 -11.48 -5.06 -11.57
N GLY A 21 -10.72 -6.12 -11.87
CA GLY A 21 -11.04 -7.49 -11.45
C GLY A 21 -11.05 -7.65 -9.93
N ILE A 22 -10.07 -7.09 -9.23
CA ILE A 22 -10.02 -7.09 -7.76
C ILE A 22 -11.22 -6.34 -7.16
N ARG A 23 -11.60 -5.20 -7.75
CA ARG A 23 -12.77 -4.42 -7.31
C ARG A 23 -14.08 -5.20 -7.49
N GLU A 24 -14.22 -5.89 -8.62
CA GLU A 24 -15.37 -6.75 -8.88
C GLU A 24 -15.43 -7.93 -7.90
N ARG A 25 -14.30 -8.64 -7.73
CA ARG A 25 -14.15 -9.76 -6.78
C ARG A 25 -14.54 -9.37 -5.35
N SER A 26 -14.11 -8.19 -4.92
CA SER A 26 -14.37 -7.73 -3.55
C SER A 26 -15.77 -7.15 -3.35
N GLY A 27 -16.57 -7.01 -4.41
CA GLY A 27 -17.87 -6.35 -4.36
C GLY A 27 -17.78 -4.88 -3.90
N ASP A 28 -16.70 -4.19 -4.30
CA ASP A 28 -16.36 -2.82 -3.88
C ASP A 28 -16.30 -2.62 -2.35
N CYS A 29 -16.03 -3.70 -1.61
CA CYS A 29 -15.83 -3.70 -0.17
C CYS A 29 -14.40 -4.12 0.19
N CYS A 30 -13.93 -3.66 1.36
CA CYS A 30 -12.66 -4.11 1.94
C CYS A 30 -12.66 -5.64 2.16
N GLU A 31 -11.55 -6.33 1.88
CA GLU A 31 -11.41 -7.78 2.06
C GLU A 31 -10.80 -8.18 3.42
N GLY A 32 -10.61 -7.21 4.31
CA GLY A 32 -10.03 -7.40 5.64
C GLY A 32 -8.52 -7.69 5.64
N SER A 33 -7.81 -7.18 6.64
CA SER A 33 -6.39 -7.46 6.87
C SER A 33 -6.22 -8.44 8.05
N PRO A 34 -5.03 -9.02 8.28
CA PRO A 34 -4.79 -9.88 9.44
C PRO A 34 -5.15 -9.25 10.80
N ALA A 35 -5.05 -7.92 10.92
CA ALA A 35 -5.45 -7.21 12.14
C ALA A 35 -6.97 -7.01 12.25
N TYR A 36 -7.67 -6.95 11.12
CA TYR A 36 -9.12 -6.69 11.03
C TYR A 36 -9.77 -7.61 9.97
N PRO A 37 -9.82 -8.94 10.22
CA PRO A 37 -10.21 -9.92 9.21
C PRO A 37 -11.65 -9.74 8.72
N ASP A 38 -12.53 -9.25 9.61
CA ASP A 38 -13.96 -9.07 9.35
C ASP A 38 -14.30 -7.70 8.77
N CYS A 39 -13.31 -6.84 8.48
CA CYS A 39 -13.57 -5.54 7.88
C CYS A 39 -14.16 -5.71 6.48
N ARG A 40 -15.36 -5.14 6.25
CA ARG A 40 -16.06 -5.09 4.96
C ARG A 40 -16.51 -3.66 4.64
N ALA A 41 -15.67 -2.67 4.98
CA ALA A 41 -16.02 -1.27 4.77
C ALA A 41 -16.23 -0.99 3.27
N PRO A 42 -17.39 -0.43 2.86
CA PRO A 42 -17.69 -0.14 1.46
C PRO A 42 -16.91 1.08 0.98
N ASN A 43 -16.48 1.07 -0.28
CA ASN A 43 -15.78 2.19 -0.89
C ASN A 43 -16.67 3.44 -1.00
N GLY A 44 -16.11 4.63 -0.79
CA GLY A 44 -16.82 5.92 -0.91
C GLY A 44 -17.76 6.26 0.25
N GLU A 45 -17.98 5.33 1.18
CA GLU A 45 -18.84 5.51 2.34
C GLU A 45 -18.03 5.83 3.61
N PRO A 46 -18.64 6.40 4.66
CA PRO A 46 -17.99 6.55 5.96
C PRO A 46 -17.58 5.20 6.55
N HIS A 47 -16.33 5.08 6.98
CA HIS A 47 -15.84 3.87 7.63
C HIS A 47 -16.51 3.69 9.01
N PRO A 48 -17.06 2.51 9.36
CA PRO A 48 -17.88 2.32 10.57
C PRO A 48 -17.16 2.56 11.90
N ILE A 49 -15.82 2.59 11.89
CA ILE A 49 -14.98 2.78 13.09
C ILE A 49 -14.17 4.08 13.06
N THR A 50 -13.68 4.52 11.90
CA THR A 50 -12.81 5.71 11.80
C THR A 50 -13.56 6.93 11.30
N GLU A 51 -14.80 6.74 10.82
CA GLU A 51 -15.71 7.77 10.28
C GLU A 51 -15.23 8.48 9.01
N SER A 52 -13.93 8.42 8.68
CA SER A 52 -13.38 8.86 7.41
C SER A 52 -14.04 8.18 6.22
N ILE A 53 -14.20 8.91 5.11
CA ILE A 53 -14.61 8.34 3.82
C ILE A 53 -13.60 7.28 3.38
N VAL A 54 -14.11 6.08 3.15
CA VAL A 54 -13.32 4.93 2.72
C VAL A 54 -12.83 5.16 1.31
N VAL A 55 -11.51 5.06 1.14
CA VAL A 55 -10.88 4.88 -0.16
C VAL A 55 -10.24 3.51 -0.18
N LEU A 56 -10.76 2.63 -1.04
CA LEU A 56 -10.15 1.33 -1.26
C LEU A 56 -8.96 1.45 -2.23
N THR A 57 -7.93 0.67 -1.96
CA THR A 57 -6.77 0.52 -2.83
C THR A 57 -6.31 -0.93 -2.84
N VAL A 58 -5.72 -1.36 -3.94
CA VAL A 58 -5.13 -2.69 -4.05
C VAL A 58 -3.76 -2.69 -3.34
N GLY A 59 -3.57 -3.61 -2.42
CA GLY A 59 -2.33 -3.84 -1.67
C GLY A 59 -1.74 -5.21 -1.97
N HIS A 60 -0.40 -5.30 -1.95
CA HIS A 60 0.35 -6.54 -2.17
C HIS A 60 0.69 -7.15 -0.81
N LEU A 61 0.40 -8.44 -0.62
CA LEU A 61 0.66 -9.11 0.66
C LEU A 61 2.17 -9.25 0.92
N ASP A 62 2.98 -9.43 -0.12
CA ASP A 62 4.44 -9.52 0.01
C ASP A 62 5.17 -8.18 -0.06
N HIS A 63 4.46 -7.07 -0.25
CA HIS A 63 5.01 -5.73 -0.53
C HIS A 63 5.91 -5.65 -1.79
N MET A 64 5.77 -6.57 -2.74
CA MET A 64 6.50 -6.58 -4.01
C MET A 64 5.58 -6.14 -5.17
N PRO A 65 5.74 -4.91 -5.71
CA PRO A 65 4.98 -4.39 -6.85
C PRO A 65 4.90 -5.30 -8.08
N GLU A 66 5.95 -6.10 -8.32
CA GLU A 66 6.04 -6.98 -9.48
C GLU A 66 5.14 -8.22 -9.34
N ASN A 67 4.77 -8.62 -8.10
CA ASN A 67 3.97 -9.80 -7.85
C ASN A 67 2.47 -9.44 -7.87
N CYS A 68 1.90 -9.38 -9.06
CA CYS A 68 0.48 -9.05 -9.28
C CYS A 68 -0.45 -10.28 -9.34
N ASP A 69 -0.03 -11.43 -8.78
CA ASP A 69 -0.90 -12.62 -8.71
C ASP A 69 -2.16 -12.33 -7.89
N ASP A 70 -3.32 -12.86 -8.33
CA ASP A 70 -4.63 -12.56 -7.73
C ASP A 70 -4.68 -12.85 -6.22
N ASP A 71 -4.03 -13.94 -5.79
CA ASP A 71 -3.91 -14.37 -4.39
C ASP A 71 -2.95 -13.48 -3.56
N ASN A 72 -2.03 -12.75 -4.21
CA ASN A 72 -1.13 -11.81 -3.56
C ASN A 72 -1.75 -10.41 -3.42
N LEU A 73 -2.90 -10.16 -4.06
CA LEU A 73 -3.54 -8.85 -4.06
C LEU A 73 -4.78 -8.85 -3.16
N LYS A 74 -4.92 -7.77 -2.38
CA LYS A 74 -6.14 -7.49 -1.62
C LYS A 74 -6.68 -6.10 -1.82
N HIS A 75 -8.00 -5.98 -1.79
CA HIS A 75 -8.70 -4.70 -1.80
C HIS A 75 -8.89 -4.19 -0.37
N TRP A 76 -8.17 -3.14 0.01
CA TRP A 76 -8.14 -2.65 1.40
C TRP A 76 -8.50 -1.18 1.56
N CYS A 77 -9.27 -0.91 2.62
CA CYS A 77 -9.50 0.44 3.12
C CYS A 77 -8.22 1.02 3.75
N GLN A 78 -8.17 2.34 3.92
CA GLN A 78 -6.99 3.02 4.48
C GLN A 78 -6.57 2.44 5.84
N ARG A 79 -7.52 2.14 6.74
CA ARG A 79 -7.21 1.53 8.04
C ARG A 79 -6.53 0.16 7.89
N CYS A 80 -7.12 -0.74 7.11
CA CYS A 80 -6.58 -2.09 6.93
C CYS A 80 -5.21 -2.05 6.26
N HIS A 81 -5.07 -1.25 5.21
CA HIS A 81 -3.84 -1.12 4.43
C HIS A 81 -2.71 -0.50 5.27
N LEU A 82 -2.95 0.64 5.93
CA LEU A 82 -1.93 1.32 6.72
C LEU A 82 -1.48 0.51 7.94
N THR A 83 -2.38 -0.24 8.57
CA THR A 83 -2.01 -1.14 9.66
C THR A 83 -1.13 -2.29 9.16
N TYR A 84 -1.40 -2.83 7.97
CA TYR A 84 -0.57 -3.87 7.37
C TYR A 84 0.84 -3.35 7.06
N ASP A 85 0.92 -2.20 6.39
CA ASP A 85 2.18 -1.62 5.93
C ASP A 85 3.02 -0.97 7.05
N ALA A 86 2.49 -0.83 8.27
CA ALA A 86 3.09 -0.02 9.33
C ALA A 86 4.56 -0.37 9.60
N LYS A 87 4.89 -1.67 9.65
CA LYS A 87 6.26 -2.15 9.85
C LYS A 87 7.15 -1.89 8.62
N HIS A 88 6.64 -2.17 7.42
CA HIS A 88 7.35 -1.93 6.17
C HIS A 88 7.67 -0.43 5.97
N HIS A 89 6.70 0.44 6.27
CA HIS A 89 6.88 1.89 6.25
C HIS A 89 7.90 2.36 7.29
N ALA A 90 7.88 1.84 8.52
CA ALA A 90 8.85 2.17 9.54
C ALA A 90 10.29 1.79 9.12
N GLN A 91 10.46 0.61 8.53
CA GLN A 91 11.75 0.14 8.00
C GLN A 91 12.23 1.04 6.85
N THR A 92 11.37 1.31 5.87
CA THR A 92 11.70 2.18 4.73
C THR A 92 12.06 3.60 5.19
N ALA A 93 11.30 4.16 6.13
CA ALA A 93 11.57 5.48 6.70
C ALA A 93 12.91 5.52 7.44
N TYR A 94 13.24 4.48 8.22
CA TYR A 94 14.54 4.35 8.88
C TYR A 94 15.68 4.31 7.86
N MET A 95 15.58 3.47 6.82
CA MET A 95 16.61 3.32 5.80
C MET A 95 16.85 4.61 5.02
N ASN A 96 15.79 5.33 4.65
CA ASN A 96 15.91 6.61 3.94
C ASN A 96 16.60 7.67 4.81
N ARG A 97 16.18 7.83 6.07
CA ARG A 97 16.83 8.76 7.01
C ARG A 97 18.31 8.45 7.24
N ARG A 98 18.69 7.16 7.18
CA ARG A 98 20.09 6.74 7.32
C ARG A 98 20.92 7.02 6.07
N LYS A 99 20.34 6.85 4.87
CA LYS A 99 21.00 7.22 3.61
C LYS A 99 21.29 8.71 3.56
N ASP A 100 20.32 9.54 3.94
CA ASP A 100 20.48 11.00 3.95
C ASP A 100 21.64 11.43 4.86
N LYS A 101 21.80 10.78 6.02
CA LYS A 101 22.94 11.02 6.93
C LYS A 101 24.29 10.52 6.42
N ALA A 102 24.31 9.49 5.57
CA ALA A 102 25.56 8.96 5.03
C ALA A 102 26.13 9.84 3.90
N VAL A 103 25.27 10.55 3.17
CA VAL A 103 25.68 11.52 2.16
C VAL A 103 26.33 12.75 2.82
N ASP A 104 25.81 13.17 3.97
CA ASP A 104 26.28 14.34 4.73
C ASP A 104 27.75 14.20 5.21
N TRP A 105 28.19 12.98 5.55
CA TRP A 105 29.56 12.70 6.05
C TRP A 105 30.66 12.65 4.97
N ILE A 106 30.32 12.59 3.68
CA ILE A 106 31.30 12.54 2.57
C ILE A 106 31.64 13.95 2.04
N SER A 107 30.87 14.95 2.43
CA SER A 107 30.98 16.34 1.96
C SER A 107 31.73 17.30 2.88
N ASP A 108 32.40 16.83 3.93
CA ASP A 108 33.16 17.69 4.85
C ASP A 108 34.63 17.84 4.37
N PRO A 109 35.06 19.00 3.82
CA PRO A 109 36.40 19.18 3.24
C PRO A 109 37.46 19.52 4.30
N ALA A 110 37.36 18.93 5.49
CA ALA A 110 38.27 19.17 6.61
C ALA A 110 39.34 18.07 6.75
N TYR A 111 40.00 17.68 5.64
CA TYR A 111 41.39 17.20 5.62
C TYR A 111 41.97 17.30 4.21
#